data_AF-A0AAN9UX54-F1
#
_entry.id   AF-A0AAN9UX54-F1
#
_cell.length_a   1.000
_cell.length_b   1.000
_cell.length_c   1.000
_cell.angle_alpha   90.00
_cell.angle_beta   90.00
_cell.angle_gamma   90.00
#
_symmetry.space_group_name_H-M   'P 1'
#
loop_
_entity.id
_entity.type
_entity.pdbx_description
1 polymer ?
#
loop_
_entity_poly.entity_id
_entity_poly.type
_entity_poly.pdbx_seq_one_letter_code
_entity_poly.pdbx_strand_id
1 'polypeptide(L)'
;MAAAAAEQADAGDGDGDTPMTGTIPHPQASAASVASNGKKTQKFHELATCTIRAPPFAYAHLELFNSTTAITSTNSDSDSESSPRGLDALQVRSYCTAALRQFLGVAGEAIPLDVLQVRGRRCWVRVPRDDLGAFAAAVTAWQGVVLDGAGDGGDGGRRSTLRILGCSDWLGTLVGGRGEERLWSG
;
A
#
# COMPACT_ATOMS: atom_id res chain seq x y z
N MET A 1 39.11 -34.19 24.99
CA MET A 1 40.13 -33.75 24.02
C MET A 1 39.57 -32.50 23.36
N ALA A 2 39.76 -31.27 23.84
CA ALA A 2 40.98 -30.57 24.29
C ALA A 2 41.98 -30.26 23.15
N ALA A 3 42.31 -28.95 23.06
CA ALA A 3 43.42 -28.27 22.36
C ALA A 3 43.32 -28.10 20.83
N ALA A 4 43.81 -27.03 20.17
CA ALA A 4 44.35 -25.69 20.49
C ALA A 4 44.67 -25.03 19.11
N ALA A 5 44.34 -23.76 18.86
CA ALA A 5 45.16 -22.53 18.94
C ALA A 5 46.26 -22.31 17.86
N ALA A 6 46.18 -21.15 17.17
CA ALA A 6 47.23 -20.26 16.63
C ALA A 6 46.53 -19.28 15.64
N GLU A 7 46.25 -18.00 15.91
CA GLU A 7 47.10 -16.82 16.22
C GLU A 7 48.13 -16.47 15.14
N GLN A 8 47.88 -15.35 14.44
CA GLN A 8 48.91 -14.35 14.16
C GLN A 8 48.31 -12.99 13.81
N ALA A 9 48.74 -12.00 14.58
CA ALA A 9 48.50 -10.57 14.43
C ALA A 9 49.50 -9.97 13.43
N ASP A 10 49.12 -8.87 12.77
CA ASP A 10 50.08 -7.94 12.19
C ASP A 10 49.67 -6.51 12.54
N ALA A 11 50.66 -5.76 13.04
CA ALA A 11 50.55 -4.42 13.56
C ALA A 11 50.90 -3.41 12.46
N GLY A 12 50.12 -2.34 12.37
CA GLY A 12 50.38 -1.21 11.48
C GLY A 12 50.01 0.09 12.16
N ASP A 13 50.94 0.55 13.00
CA ASP A 13 51.01 1.87 13.62
C ASP A 13 51.15 2.97 12.55
N GLY A 14 50.49 4.10 12.72
CA GLY A 14 50.46 5.18 11.74
C GLY A 14 49.81 6.45 12.27
N ASP A 15 50.36 6.98 13.37
CA ASP A 15 50.07 8.28 13.96
C ASP A 15 50.47 9.41 12.99
N GLY A 16 49.59 10.41 12.81
CA GLY A 16 49.73 11.45 11.80
C GLY A 16 48.83 12.65 12.07
N ASP A 17 48.93 13.23 13.26
CA ASP A 17 48.43 14.58 13.55
C ASP A 17 49.35 15.64 12.93
N THR A 18 48.85 16.50 12.04
CA THR A 18 49.05 17.97 12.12
C THR A 18 48.18 18.74 11.10
N PRO A 19 47.82 20.01 11.39
CA PRO A 19 46.67 20.73 10.85
C PRO A 19 47.06 21.73 9.76
N MET A 20 46.10 22.18 8.93
CA MET A 20 46.07 23.57 8.42
C MET A 20 44.67 23.98 7.95
N THR A 21 44.16 24.99 8.62
CA THR A 21 43.33 26.12 8.17
C THR A 21 43.15 26.25 6.65
N GLY A 22 41.89 26.38 6.22
CA GLY A 22 41.54 26.67 4.84
C GLY A 22 40.10 27.12 4.67
N THR A 23 39.71 28.17 5.40
CA THR A 23 38.53 28.98 5.09
C THR A 23 38.59 29.40 3.63
N ILE A 24 37.71 28.84 2.79
CA ILE A 24 37.44 29.35 1.44
C ILE A 24 36.13 30.13 1.50
N PRO A 25 36.17 31.48 1.56
CA PRO A 25 35.08 32.31 1.10
C PRO A 25 35.55 33.01 -0.16
N HIS A 26 35.00 32.66 -1.33
CA HIS A 26 34.93 33.53 -2.52
C HIS A 26 34.03 32.84 -3.58
N PRO A 27 33.36 33.57 -4.49
CA PRO A 27 33.30 35.01 -4.63
C PRO A 27 31.88 35.58 -4.46
N GLN A 28 31.84 36.68 -3.74
CA GLN A 28 30.81 37.71 -3.81
C GLN A 28 30.58 38.09 -5.29
N ALA A 29 29.46 37.62 -5.85
CA ALA A 29 28.96 38.16 -7.10
C ALA A 29 28.47 39.59 -6.83
N SER A 30 29.37 40.56 -7.02
CA SER A 30 29.03 41.97 -7.13
C SER A 30 28.17 42.16 -8.38
N ALA A 31 26.85 41.97 -8.22
CA ALA A 31 25.89 42.42 -9.20
C ALA A 31 25.81 43.94 -9.10
N ALA A 32 26.51 44.61 -10.02
CA ALA A 32 26.39 46.05 -10.22
C ALA A 32 24.90 46.41 -10.42
N SER A 33 24.44 47.35 -9.61
CA SER A 33 23.08 47.88 -9.58
C SER A 33 22.78 48.66 -10.86
N VAL A 34 22.14 48.00 -11.82
CA VAL A 34 21.44 48.67 -12.92
C VAL A 34 20.12 49.19 -12.36
N ALA A 35 20.10 50.48 -12.01
CA ALA A 35 18.90 51.20 -11.64
C ALA A 35 17.93 51.22 -12.85
N SER A 36 16.97 50.30 -12.85
CA SER A 36 15.81 50.35 -13.74
C SER A 36 14.61 50.84 -12.95
N ASN A 37 14.22 52.08 -13.24
CA ASN A 37 13.03 52.72 -12.71
C ASN A 37 11.81 52.02 -13.35
N GLY A 38 11.07 51.21 -12.60
CA GLY A 38 9.97 50.44 -13.16
C GLY A 38 9.05 49.77 -12.14
N LYS A 39 7.92 50.43 -11.88
CA LYS A 39 6.63 49.92 -11.37
C LYS A 39 6.66 49.11 -10.07
N LYS A 40 6.09 49.73 -9.02
CA LYS A 40 5.78 49.12 -7.71
C LYS A 40 5.22 47.70 -7.89
N THR A 41 6.03 46.70 -7.56
CA THR A 41 5.61 45.30 -7.48
C THR A 41 4.56 45.19 -6.37
N GLN A 42 3.36 44.76 -6.75
CA GLN A 42 2.28 44.45 -5.84
C GLN A 42 2.78 43.43 -4.81
N LYS A 43 2.61 43.73 -3.52
CA LYS A 43 2.86 42.77 -2.44
C LYS A 43 1.78 41.70 -2.54
N PHE A 44 2.14 40.50 -2.94
CA PHE A 44 1.23 39.36 -2.88
C PHE A 44 1.03 39.03 -1.40
N HIS A 45 -0.20 39.13 -0.92
CA HIS A 45 -0.57 38.67 0.41
C HIS A 45 -1.22 37.31 0.25
N GLU A 46 -0.59 36.27 0.80
CA GLU A 46 -1.17 34.94 0.90
C GLU A 46 -2.44 35.02 1.75
N LEU A 47 -3.61 34.97 1.10
CA LEU A 47 -4.90 35.21 1.77
C LEU A 47 -5.33 34.03 2.67
N ALA A 48 -4.87 32.81 2.34
CA ALA A 48 -5.01 31.63 3.18
C ALA A 48 -4.09 30.50 2.67
N THR A 49 -3.19 30.02 3.52
CA THR A 49 -2.50 28.74 3.32
C THR A 49 -3.43 27.62 3.79
N CYS A 50 -4.01 26.85 2.88
CA CYS A 50 -4.71 25.62 3.24
C CYS A 50 -3.75 24.44 3.06
N THR A 51 -3.06 24.04 4.13
CA THR A 51 -2.40 22.74 4.13
C THR A 51 -3.44 21.70 4.47
N ILE A 52 -3.81 20.89 3.48
CA ILE A 52 -4.53 19.65 3.75
C ILE A 52 -3.58 18.79 4.60
N ARG A 53 -3.83 18.75 5.91
CA ARG A 53 -3.06 17.95 6.86
C ARG A 53 -3.13 16.49 6.42
N ALA A 54 -2.00 15.78 6.56
CA ALA A 54 -1.95 14.35 6.27
C ALA A 54 -3.07 13.62 7.03
N PRO A 55 -3.97 12.91 6.34
CA PRO A 55 -5.07 12.22 7.00
C PRO A 55 -4.50 11.06 7.84
N PRO A 56 -5.07 10.79 9.04
CA PRO A 56 -4.57 9.72 9.90
C PRO A 56 -4.88 8.31 9.34
N PHE A 57 -5.79 8.23 8.38
CA PHE A 57 -6.23 6.98 7.77
C PHE A 57 -5.97 7.00 6.27
N ALA A 58 -5.74 5.81 5.73
CA ALA A 58 -5.75 5.53 4.32
C ALA A 58 -6.84 4.50 3.98
N TYR A 59 -7.18 4.45 2.71
CA TYR A 59 -8.29 3.69 2.18
C TYR A 59 -7.77 2.69 1.14
N ALA A 60 -8.34 1.50 1.14
CA ALA A 60 -8.09 0.48 0.14
C ALA A 60 -9.39 -0.04 -0.46
N HIS A 61 -9.39 -0.20 -1.77
CA HIS A 61 -10.47 -0.80 -2.54
C HIS A 61 -10.05 -2.21 -2.95
N LEU A 62 -10.83 -3.20 -2.53
CA LEU A 62 -10.55 -4.62 -2.72
C LEU A 62 -11.64 -5.28 -3.56
N GLU A 63 -11.28 -6.36 -4.24
CA GLU A 63 -12.19 -7.23 -4.98
C GLU A 63 -11.93 -8.70 -4.65
N LEU A 64 -13.00 -9.46 -4.41
CA LEU A 64 -12.95 -10.90 -4.24
C LEU A 64 -12.88 -11.59 -5.61
N PHE A 65 -11.84 -12.40 -5.78
CA PHE A 65 -11.63 -13.22 -6.96
C PHE A 65 -11.75 -14.70 -6.60
N ASN A 66 -12.60 -15.42 -7.32
CA ASN A 66 -12.81 -16.85 -7.10
C ASN A 66 -12.19 -17.62 -8.26
N SER A 67 -11.10 -18.34 -8.02
CA SER A 67 -10.51 -19.30 -8.96
C SER A 67 -11.11 -20.68 -8.74
N THR A 68 -11.71 -21.26 -9.76
CA THR A 68 -12.12 -22.67 -9.74
C THR A 68 -10.98 -23.49 -10.34
N THR A 69 -10.34 -24.34 -9.54
CA THR A 69 -9.39 -25.34 -10.03
C THR A 69 -10.20 -26.59 -10.40
N ALA A 70 -10.89 -26.56 -11.54
CA ALA A 70 -11.51 -27.76 -12.11
C ALA A 70 -11.07 -27.88 -13.56
N ILE A 71 -10.35 -28.96 -13.83
CA ILE A 71 -9.82 -29.39 -15.12
C ILE A 71 -11.00 -29.94 -15.96
N THR A 72 -12.05 -29.15 -16.14
CA THR A 72 -13.13 -29.49 -17.07
C THR A 72 -13.70 -28.18 -17.57
N SER A 73 -13.06 -27.68 -18.62
CA SER A 73 -13.61 -26.72 -19.55
C SER A 73 -14.87 -27.33 -20.18
N THR A 74 -16.01 -27.21 -19.52
CA THR A 74 -17.30 -27.32 -20.19
C THR A 74 -18.09 -26.08 -19.89
N ASN A 75 -18.12 -25.23 -20.92
CA ASN A 75 -19.01 -24.09 -21.08
C ASN A 75 -20.38 -24.39 -20.43
N SER A 76 -20.69 -23.64 -19.39
CA SER A 76 -22.00 -23.46 -18.80
C SER A 76 -21.91 -22.09 -18.13
N ASP A 77 -22.45 -20.98 -18.67
CA ASP A 77 -23.68 -20.79 -19.42
C ASP A 77 -24.83 -21.62 -18.85
N SER A 78 -24.94 -21.60 -17.52
CA SER A 78 -26.17 -21.91 -16.82
C SER A 78 -26.39 -20.87 -15.73
N ASP A 79 -27.27 -19.92 -16.07
CA ASP A 79 -28.07 -19.11 -15.17
C ASP A 79 -28.82 -20.01 -14.19
N SER A 80 -28.13 -20.48 -13.16
CA SER A 80 -28.72 -21.21 -12.04
C SER A 80 -28.34 -20.51 -10.75
N GLU A 81 -29.21 -19.57 -10.34
CA GLU A 81 -29.76 -19.38 -8.98
C GLU A 81 -28.96 -19.95 -7.79
N SER A 82 -27.66 -19.70 -7.79
CA SER A 82 -26.85 -19.62 -6.59
C SER A 82 -26.03 -18.35 -6.76
N SER A 83 -26.65 -17.22 -6.43
CA SER A 83 -25.96 -15.94 -6.37
C SER A 83 -24.60 -16.19 -5.70
N PRO A 84 -23.46 -15.91 -6.36
CA PRO A 84 -22.15 -16.09 -5.73
C PRO A 84 -22.24 -15.29 -4.44
N ARG A 85 -22.29 -15.97 -3.28
CA ARG A 85 -22.52 -15.34 -1.98
C ARG A 85 -21.67 -14.08 -1.95
N GLY A 86 -22.32 -12.93 -1.97
CA GLY A 86 -21.64 -11.65 -2.00
C GLY A 86 -20.69 -11.60 -0.80
N LEU A 87 -19.59 -10.88 -0.94
CA LEU A 87 -18.77 -10.56 0.23
C LEU A 87 -19.68 -9.93 1.29
N ASP A 88 -19.55 -10.41 2.51
CA ASP A 88 -20.12 -9.76 3.69
C ASP A 88 -19.01 -9.09 4.52
N ALA A 89 -19.35 -8.08 5.31
CA ALA A 89 -18.43 -7.34 6.14
C ALA A 89 -17.66 -8.23 7.12
N LEU A 90 -18.30 -9.27 7.67
CA LEU A 90 -17.65 -10.23 8.56
C LEU A 90 -16.59 -11.05 7.82
N GLN A 91 -16.89 -11.49 6.59
CA GLN A 91 -15.93 -12.23 5.76
C GLN A 91 -14.76 -11.34 5.35
N VAL A 92 -15.01 -10.09 4.95
CA VAL A 92 -13.95 -9.12 4.64
C VAL A 92 -13.01 -8.97 5.82
N ARG A 93 -13.54 -8.77 7.04
CA ARG A 93 -12.71 -8.68 8.25
C ARG A 93 -11.91 -9.97 8.47
N SER A 94 -12.56 -11.12 8.41
CA SER A 94 -11.90 -12.41 8.59
C SER A 94 -10.75 -12.62 7.60
N TYR A 95 -10.95 -12.31 6.32
CA TYR A 95 -9.94 -12.46 5.29
C TYR A 95 -8.79 -11.47 5.45
N CYS A 96 -9.09 -10.20 5.72
CA CYS A 96 -8.06 -9.19 5.96
C CYS A 96 -7.25 -9.51 7.23
N THR A 97 -7.88 -9.92 8.32
CA THR A 97 -7.18 -10.33 9.55
C THR A 97 -6.34 -11.59 9.31
N ALA A 98 -6.85 -12.58 8.58
CA ALA A 98 -6.06 -13.77 8.22
C ALA A 98 -4.84 -13.39 7.36
N ALA A 99 -5.01 -12.49 6.39
CA ALA A 99 -3.93 -11.99 5.55
C ALA A 99 -2.86 -11.25 6.36
N LEU A 100 -3.28 -10.35 7.26
CA LEU A 100 -2.38 -9.61 8.15
C LEU A 100 -1.67 -10.54 9.12
N ARG A 101 -2.37 -11.51 9.71
CA ARG A 101 -1.79 -12.52 10.61
C ARG A 101 -0.75 -13.38 9.89
N GLN A 102 -0.98 -13.77 8.64
CA GLN A 102 0.00 -14.58 7.90
C GLN A 102 1.30 -13.81 7.60
N PHE A 103 1.20 -12.48 7.40
CA PHE A 103 2.28 -11.66 6.87
C PHE A 103 3.09 -10.99 7.98
N LEU A 104 2.40 -10.54 9.04
CA LEU A 104 2.98 -9.81 10.18
C LEU A 104 2.88 -10.59 11.50
N GLY A 105 2.27 -11.78 11.50
CA GLY A 105 2.03 -12.54 12.73
C GLY A 105 1.01 -11.88 13.66
N VAL A 106 1.24 -12.01 14.96
CA VAL A 106 0.37 -11.45 16.03
C VAL A 106 0.26 -9.92 15.93
N ALA A 107 1.32 -9.24 15.47
CA ALA A 107 1.31 -7.79 15.29
C ALA A 107 0.28 -7.34 14.24
N GLY A 108 0.07 -8.14 13.19
CA GLY A 108 -0.91 -7.83 12.15
C GLY A 108 -2.36 -7.82 12.65
N GLU A 109 -2.67 -8.59 13.70
CA GLU A 109 -4.00 -8.61 14.31
C GLU A 109 -4.30 -7.35 15.13
N ALA A 110 -3.26 -6.64 15.59
CA ALA A 110 -3.39 -5.40 16.33
C ALA A 110 -3.67 -4.19 15.42
N ILE A 111 -3.50 -4.33 14.10
CA ILE A 111 -3.75 -3.25 13.15
C ILE A 111 -5.26 -2.97 13.10
N PRO A 112 -5.72 -1.75 13.44
CA PRO A 112 -7.13 -1.43 13.45
C PRO A 112 -7.67 -1.35 12.02
N LEU A 113 -8.56 -2.27 11.68
CA LEU A 113 -9.21 -2.33 10.37
C LEU A 113 -10.71 -2.12 10.49
N ASP A 114 -11.24 -1.26 9.63
CA ASP A 114 -12.68 -1.01 9.56
C ASP A 114 -13.20 -1.08 8.11
N VAL A 115 -14.38 -1.67 7.97
CA VAL A 115 -15.03 -1.94 6.68
C VAL A 115 -16.05 -0.85 6.45
N LEU A 116 -15.80 -0.01 5.45
CA LEU A 116 -16.66 1.14 5.16
C LEU A 116 -17.89 0.74 4.36
N GLN A 117 -17.68 -0.10 3.35
CA GLN A 117 -18.74 -0.49 2.43
C GLN A 117 -18.40 -1.81 1.75
N VAL A 118 -19.42 -2.63 1.55
CA VAL A 118 -19.33 -3.85 0.72
C VAL A 118 -20.41 -3.81 -0.35
N ARG A 119 -20.04 -4.09 -1.60
CA ARG A 119 -20.92 -4.12 -2.77
C ARG A 119 -20.60 -5.33 -3.62
N GLY A 120 -21.41 -6.39 -3.48
CA GLY A 120 -21.22 -7.63 -4.25
C GLY A 120 -19.87 -8.26 -3.92
N ARG A 121 -18.92 -8.21 -4.86
CA ARG A 121 -17.55 -8.72 -4.67
C ARG A 121 -16.52 -7.63 -4.36
N ARG A 122 -16.91 -6.38 -4.22
CA ARG A 122 -16.01 -5.26 -3.94
C ARG A 122 -16.22 -4.75 -2.53
N CYS A 123 -15.14 -4.35 -1.87
CA CYS A 123 -15.21 -3.71 -0.56
C CYS A 123 -14.22 -2.57 -0.42
N TRP A 124 -14.56 -1.64 0.46
CA TRP A 124 -13.72 -0.51 0.84
C TRP A 124 -13.40 -0.63 2.32
N VAL A 125 -12.11 -0.53 2.64
CA VAL A 125 -11.61 -0.62 4.01
C VAL A 125 -10.79 0.61 4.34
N ARG A 126 -10.80 1.00 5.62
CA ARG A 126 -9.87 1.98 6.18
C ARG A 126 -8.85 1.29 7.08
N VAL A 127 -7.62 1.79 7.03
CA VAL A 127 -6.49 1.38 7.85
C VAL A 127 -5.68 2.61 8.26
N PRO A 128 -4.88 2.57 9.34
CA PRO A 128 -3.93 3.63 9.64
C PRO A 128 -3.01 3.87 8.46
N ARG A 129 -2.68 5.14 8.22
CA ARG A 129 -1.87 5.52 7.07
C ARG A 129 -0.51 4.83 7.05
N ASP A 130 0.13 4.71 8.22
CA ASP A 130 1.44 4.08 8.38
C ASP A 130 1.41 2.57 8.09
N ASP A 131 0.26 1.93 8.28
CA ASP A 131 0.07 0.49 8.07
C ASP A 131 -0.38 0.14 6.64
N LEU A 132 -0.70 1.13 5.79
CA LEU A 132 -1.25 0.89 4.45
C LEU A 132 -0.33 0.02 3.59
N GLY A 133 0.99 0.27 3.63
CA GLY A 133 1.96 -0.49 2.86
C GLY A 133 2.04 -1.95 3.28
N ALA A 134 2.08 -2.19 4.60
CA ALA A 134 2.10 -3.53 5.18
C ALA A 134 0.78 -4.27 4.94
N PHE A 135 -0.35 -3.57 5.05
CA PHE A 135 -1.67 -4.08 4.71
C PHE A 135 -1.76 -4.50 3.24
N ALA A 136 -1.29 -3.65 2.32
CA ALA A 136 -1.31 -3.95 0.90
C ALA A 136 -0.46 -5.19 0.57
N ALA A 137 0.76 -5.26 1.11
CA ALA A 137 1.63 -6.42 0.98
C ALA A 137 0.95 -7.69 1.52
N ALA A 138 0.37 -7.63 2.72
CA ALA A 138 -0.30 -8.76 3.35
C ALA A 138 -1.47 -9.30 2.50
N VAL A 139 -2.32 -8.41 1.97
CA VAL A 139 -3.46 -8.79 1.13
C VAL A 139 -3.00 -9.41 -0.19
N THR A 140 -1.97 -8.84 -0.83
CA THR A 140 -1.44 -9.38 -2.10
C THR A 140 -0.72 -10.72 -1.92
N ALA A 141 -0.07 -10.93 -0.78
CA ALA A 141 0.59 -12.20 -0.44
C ALA A 141 -0.39 -13.28 0.04
N TRP A 142 -1.67 -12.94 0.24
CA TRP A 142 -2.66 -13.86 0.79
C TRP A 142 -3.13 -14.89 -0.23
N GLN A 143 -2.92 -16.16 0.13
CA GLN A 143 -3.22 -17.30 -0.72
C GLN A 143 -4.72 -17.59 -0.86
N GLY A 144 -5.56 -16.91 -0.07
CA GLY A 144 -7.01 -17.09 -0.09
C GLY A 144 -7.50 -18.27 0.73
N VAL A 145 -8.82 -18.44 0.75
CA VAL A 145 -9.50 -19.56 1.43
C VAL A 145 -9.98 -20.56 0.39
N VAL A 146 -9.79 -21.85 0.67
CA VAL A 146 -10.41 -22.93 -0.10
C VAL A 146 -11.82 -23.14 0.44
N LEU A 147 -12.82 -22.99 -0.43
CA LEU A 147 -14.20 -23.31 -0.11
C LEU A 147 -14.46 -24.75 -0.53
N ASP A 148 -14.70 -25.61 0.46
CA ASP A 148 -15.09 -27.00 0.25
C ASP A 148 -16.49 -27.00 -0.38
N GLY A 149 -16.56 -27.31 -1.68
CA GLY A 149 -17.80 -27.07 -2.43
C GLY A 149 -17.92 -27.76 -3.79
N ALA A 150 -17.13 -28.79 -4.06
CA ALA A 150 -17.31 -29.60 -5.27
C ALA A 150 -17.06 -31.08 -4.98
N GLY A 151 -18.04 -31.71 -4.32
CA GLY A 151 -18.23 -33.16 -4.37
C GLY A 151 -17.24 -34.01 -3.58
N ASP A 152 -17.79 -35.07 -2.99
CA ASP A 152 -17.12 -36.21 -2.39
C ASP A 152 -15.85 -36.63 -3.17
N GLY A 153 -14.67 -36.42 -2.58
CA GLY A 153 -13.41 -37.04 -3.00
C GLY A 153 -12.58 -36.40 -4.12
N GLY A 154 -12.83 -35.13 -4.51
CA GLY A 154 -12.04 -34.46 -5.55
C GLY A 154 -11.12 -33.35 -5.02
N ASP A 155 -9.86 -33.30 -5.52
CA ASP A 155 -8.89 -32.19 -5.39
C ASP A 155 -9.34 -30.93 -6.16
N GLY A 156 -10.62 -30.56 -6.04
CA GLY A 156 -11.32 -29.58 -6.88
C GLY A 156 -11.91 -28.42 -6.07
N GLY A 157 -11.16 -27.88 -5.11
CA GLY A 157 -11.62 -26.78 -4.27
C GLY A 157 -11.72 -25.44 -5.02
N ARG A 158 -12.79 -24.67 -4.77
CA ARG A 158 -12.88 -23.27 -5.24
C ARG A 158 -12.08 -22.38 -4.29
N ARG A 159 -11.00 -21.77 -4.78
CA ARG A 159 -10.17 -20.86 -3.98
C ARG A 159 -10.63 -19.41 -4.16
N SER A 160 -10.87 -18.72 -3.06
CA SER A 160 -11.28 -17.30 -3.04
C SER A 160 -10.15 -16.44 -2.50
N THR A 161 -9.66 -15.50 -3.29
CA THR A 161 -8.55 -14.58 -2.95
C THR A 161 -9.01 -13.13 -2.99
N LEU A 162 -8.33 -12.25 -2.24
CA LEU A 162 -8.55 -10.81 -2.30
C LEU A 162 -7.53 -10.16 -3.22
N ARG A 163 -7.97 -9.20 -4.04
CA ARG A 163 -7.12 -8.37 -4.89
C ARG A 163 -7.29 -6.91 -4.56
N ILE A 164 -6.21 -6.15 -4.60
CA ILE A 164 -6.23 -4.70 -4.44
C ILE A 164 -6.53 -4.07 -5.80
N LEU A 165 -7.60 -3.28 -5.87
CA LEU A 165 -7.95 -2.48 -7.04
C LEU A 165 -7.32 -1.09 -6.98
N GLY A 166 -7.11 -0.56 -5.77
CA GLY A 166 -6.46 0.73 -5.57
C GLY A 166 -6.34 1.09 -4.09
N CYS A 167 -5.43 2.01 -3.79
CA CYS A 167 -5.23 2.59 -2.47
C CYS A 167 -5.04 4.10 -2.55
N SER A 168 -5.50 4.84 -1.54
CA SER A 168 -5.29 6.28 -1.44
C SER A 168 -5.49 6.78 -0.02
N ASP A 169 -4.82 7.88 0.32
CA ASP A 169 -5.01 8.62 1.56
C ASP A 169 -6.41 9.28 1.66
N TRP A 170 -7.11 9.42 0.52
CA TRP A 170 -8.41 10.08 0.44
C TRP A 170 -9.45 9.15 -0.18
N LEU A 171 -10.61 8.96 0.48
CA LEU A 171 -11.66 8.10 -0.08
C LEU A 171 -12.22 8.63 -1.41
N GLY A 172 -12.29 9.96 -1.57
CA GLY A 172 -12.83 10.60 -2.76
C GLY A 172 -12.06 10.27 -4.05
N THR A 173 -10.76 10.05 -3.97
CA THR A 173 -9.93 9.69 -5.14
C THR A 173 -10.18 8.25 -5.60
N LEU A 174 -10.54 7.34 -4.68
CA LEU A 174 -10.86 5.95 -4.99
C LEU A 174 -12.27 5.75 -5.53
N VAL A 175 -13.21 6.60 -5.12
CA VAL A 175 -14.63 6.48 -5.50
C VAL A 175 -14.95 7.36 -6.72
N GLY A 176 -14.25 8.47 -6.91
CA GLY A 176 -14.54 9.48 -7.94
C GLY A 176 -14.31 9.03 -9.38
N GLY A 177 -13.32 8.16 -9.63
CA GLY A 177 -12.97 7.76 -11.01
C GLY A 177 -14.00 6.87 -11.72
N ARG A 178 -14.97 6.30 -10.99
CA ARG A 178 -15.86 5.23 -11.50
C ARG A 178 -17.02 5.71 -12.38
N GLY A 179 -16.92 6.94 -12.90
CA GLY A 179 -17.84 7.53 -13.88
C GLY A 179 -17.15 8.47 -14.87
N GLU A 180 -15.85 8.73 -14.73
CA GLU A 180 -15.11 9.66 -15.58
C GLU A 180 -15.01 9.17 -17.03
N GLU A 181 -14.90 7.85 -17.22
CA GLU A 181 -14.93 7.18 -18.54
C GLU A 181 -16.24 7.39 -19.31
N ARG A 182 -17.35 7.66 -18.61
CA ARG A 182 -18.65 7.98 -19.23
C ARG A 182 -18.80 9.46 -19.59
N LEU A 183 -17.93 10.33 -19.09
CA LEU A 183 -18.00 11.77 -19.37
C LEU A 183 -17.52 12.11 -20.79
N TRP A 184 -16.68 11.25 -21.38
CA TRP A 184 -16.08 11.46 -22.70
C TRP A 184 -16.65 10.57 -23.81
N SER A 185 -17.62 9.70 -23.48
CA SER A 185 -18.25 8.75 -24.42
C SER A 185 -19.61 9.24 -24.95
N GLY A 186 -19.84 10.55 -24.96
CA GLY A 186 -21.07 11.21 -25.43
C GLY A 186 -21.05 11.55 -26.91
#